data_AF-A0AAV5U7R0-F1
#
_entry.id   AF-A0AAV5U7R0-F1
#
_cell.length_a   1.000
_cell.length_b   1.000
_cell.length_c   1.000
_cell.angle_alpha   90.00
_cell.angle_beta   90.00
_cell.angle_gamma   90.00
#
_symmetry.space_group_name_H-M   'P 1'
#
loop_
_entity.id
_entity.type
_entity.pdbx_description
1 polymer ?
#
loop_
_entity_poly.entity_id
_entity_poly.type
_entity_poly.pdbx_seq_one_letter_code
_entity_poly.pdbx_strand_id
1 'polypeptide(L)'
;MKIKERVPTCQIFGVDPEGSLLADPDQKEDPHFYEVEGIGYDFVPGVLKRDTIDIWRKTTDRDSFETARALIAHEGLLCGGSSGANVHSALQVAKGLSADKRVVVILPDGVRNYLTKFLSDDWMFTRGYHLTTPSQKHANTNKIPAYHH
;
A
#
# COMPACT_ATOMS: atom_id res chain seq x y z
N MET A 1 3.90 -5.28 -23.72
CA MET A 1 4.04 -5.95 -22.40
C MET A 1 3.87 -7.45 -22.61
N LYS A 2 4.76 -8.29 -22.07
CA LYS A 2 4.78 -9.73 -22.38
C LYS A 2 3.47 -10.46 -22.06
N ILE A 3 2.79 -10.04 -20.99
CA ILE A 3 1.48 -10.59 -20.60
C ILE A 3 0.43 -10.31 -21.67
N LYS A 4 0.33 -9.08 -22.18
CA LYS A 4 -0.63 -8.72 -23.23
C LYS A 4 -0.40 -9.48 -24.54
N GLU A 5 0.84 -9.88 -24.85
CA GLU A 5 1.14 -10.75 -26.01
C GLU A 5 0.62 -12.18 -25.83
N ARG A 6 0.64 -12.71 -24.61
CA ARG A 6 0.32 -14.12 -24.31
C ARG A 6 -1.12 -14.32 -23.84
N VAL A 7 -1.65 -13.36 -23.10
CA VAL A 7 -2.99 -13.34 -22.51
C VAL A 7 -3.58 -11.93 -22.71
N PRO A 8 -4.08 -11.61 -23.92
CA PRO A 8 -4.55 -10.26 -24.25
C PRO A 8 -5.70 -9.77 -23.36
N THR A 9 -6.50 -10.69 -22.82
CA THR A 9 -7.64 -10.42 -21.93
C THR A 9 -7.23 -10.18 -20.48
N CYS A 10 -5.96 -10.39 -20.12
CA CYS A 10 -5.47 -10.12 -18.78
C CYS A 10 -5.48 -8.61 -18.52
N GLN A 11 -6.11 -8.21 -17.42
CA GLN A 11 -6.10 -6.83 -16.94
C GLN A 11 -4.85 -6.59 -16.09
N ILE A 12 -4.20 -5.47 -16.34
CA ILE A 12 -2.98 -5.02 -15.71
C ILE A 12 -3.31 -3.84 -14.81
N PHE A 13 -3.10 -4.03 -13.52
CA PHE A 13 -3.30 -3.01 -12.52
C PHE A 13 -1.95 -2.39 -12.13
N GLY A 14 -1.85 -1.07 -12.25
CA GLY A 14 -0.75 -0.29 -11.69
C GLY A 14 -1.12 0.16 -10.28
N VAL A 15 -0.22 -0.02 -9.31
CA VAL A 15 -0.42 0.44 -7.94
C VAL A 15 0.56 1.58 -7.68
N ASP A 16 0.06 2.70 -7.22
CA ASP A 16 0.80 3.95 -7.08
C ASP A 16 0.44 4.59 -5.73
N PRO A 17 1.40 5.03 -4.91
CA PRO A 17 1.07 5.66 -3.64
C PRO A 17 0.35 7.00 -3.84
N GLU A 18 -0.45 7.37 -2.84
CA GLU A 18 -0.89 8.76 -2.70
C GLU A 18 0.34 9.67 -2.52
N GLY A 19 0.33 10.83 -3.18
CA GLY A 19 1.50 11.70 -3.27
C GLY A 19 2.44 11.43 -4.45
N SER A 20 2.21 10.39 -5.25
CA SER A 20 2.91 10.13 -6.52
C SER A 20 2.13 10.60 -7.75
N LEU A 21 2.81 10.86 -8.86
CA LEU A 21 2.25 11.28 -10.15
C LEU A 21 2.05 10.14 -11.17
N LEU A 22 2.47 8.91 -10.89
CA LEU A 22 2.52 7.87 -11.95
C LEU A 22 1.13 7.50 -12.48
N ALA A 23 0.15 7.40 -11.57
CA ALA A 23 -1.24 7.13 -11.93
C ALA A 23 -1.89 8.31 -12.66
N ASP A 24 -1.70 9.52 -12.13
CA ASP A 24 -2.29 10.76 -12.65
C ASP A 24 -1.26 11.90 -12.67
N PRO A 25 -0.50 12.06 -13.78
CA PRO A 25 0.50 13.12 -13.91
C PRO A 25 -0.11 14.50 -14.04
N ASP A 26 -1.39 14.59 -14.38
CA ASP A 26 -2.11 15.85 -14.57
C ASP A 26 -2.89 16.25 -13.31
N GLN A 27 -2.69 15.53 -12.20
CA GLN A 27 -3.34 15.83 -10.94
C GLN A 27 -2.98 17.25 -10.47
N LYS A 28 -3.96 17.92 -9.85
CA LYS A 28 -3.80 19.30 -9.37
C LYS A 28 -3.03 19.40 -8.05
N GLU A 29 -3.00 18.30 -7.30
CA GLU A 29 -2.31 18.25 -6.01
C GLU A 29 -0.83 17.98 -6.22
N ASP A 30 0.01 18.78 -5.57
CA ASP A 30 1.44 18.58 -5.62
C ASP A 30 1.82 17.21 -5.03
N PRO A 31 2.85 16.56 -5.59
CA PRO A 31 3.45 15.38 -4.98
C PRO A 31 3.83 15.66 -3.53
N HIS A 32 3.58 14.69 -2.67
CA HIS A 32 3.89 14.82 -1.26
C HIS A 32 4.54 13.54 -0.73
N PHE A 33 5.15 13.67 0.43
CA PHE A 33 5.91 12.61 1.05
C PHE A 33 5.01 11.44 1.49
N TYR A 34 5.52 10.23 1.27
CA TYR A 34 4.99 8.97 1.77
C TYR A 34 6.14 8.11 2.29
N GLU A 35 5.85 7.21 3.24
CA GLU A 35 6.84 6.38 3.91
C GLU A 35 7.13 5.07 3.17
N VAL A 36 6.20 4.59 2.33
CA VAL A 36 6.41 3.38 1.54
C VAL A 36 7.54 3.57 0.54
N GLU A 37 8.47 2.61 0.49
CA GLU A 37 9.68 2.73 -0.33
C GLU A 37 9.57 1.94 -1.64
N GLY A 38 10.28 2.43 -2.65
CA GLY A 38 10.48 1.74 -3.92
C GLY A 38 9.33 1.84 -4.91
N ILE A 39 8.26 2.59 -4.60
CA ILE A 39 7.12 2.84 -5.49
C ILE A 39 6.77 4.34 -5.48
N GLY A 40 6.18 4.81 -6.57
CA GLY A 40 5.81 6.21 -6.77
C GLY A 40 6.98 7.13 -7.15
N TYR A 41 6.66 8.24 -7.81
CA TYR A 41 7.60 9.30 -8.20
C TYR A 41 6.87 10.63 -8.41
N ASP A 42 7.62 11.73 -8.31
CA ASP A 42 7.20 13.11 -8.60
C ASP A 42 7.31 13.48 -10.09
N PHE A 43 7.72 12.53 -10.94
CA PHE A 43 7.69 12.65 -12.39
C PHE A 43 7.42 11.28 -13.02
N VAL A 44 7.04 11.25 -14.30
CA VAL A 44 6.85 10.00 -15.06
C VAL A 44 8.17 9.57 -15.70
N PRO A 45 8.78 8.43 -15.30
CA PRO A 45 10.01 7.97 -15.92
C PRO A 45 9.79 7.57 -17.39
N GLY A 46 10.75 7.89 -18.28
CA GLY A 46 10.64 7.55 -19.71
C GLY A 46 10.58 6.04 -20.01
N VAL A 47 10.99 5.19 -19.06
CA VAL A 47 10.88 3.73 -19.16
C VAL A 47 9.48 3.20 -18.83
N LEU A 48 8.63 4.00 -18.18
CA LEU A 48 7.27 3.62 -17.80
C LEU A 48 6.33 3.75 -19.00
N LYS A 49 5.88 2.61 -19.53
CA LYS A 49 4.86 2.54 -20.58
C LYS A 49 3.45 2.53 -19.98
N ARG A 50 2.94 3.72 -19.63
CA ARG A 50 1.64 3.90 -18.94
C ARG A 50 0.46 3.34 -19.75
N ASP A 51 0.55 3.35 -21.07
CA ASP A 51 -0.42 2.77 -22.02
C ASP A 51 -0.60 1.25 -21.88
N THR A 52 0.34 0.57 -21.22
CA THR A 52 0.24 -0.88 -20.97
C THR A 52 -0.50 -1.24 -19.69
N ILE A 53 -0.84 -0.24 -18.87
CA ILE A 53 -1.58 -0.40 -17.61
C ILE A 53 -3.05 -0.06 -17.89
N ASP A 54 -3.96 -1.00 -17.60
CA ASP A 54 -5.37 -0.80 -17.88
C ASP A 54 -6.04 0.06 -16.80
N ILE A 55 -5.67 -0.16 -15.54
CA ILE A 55 -6.30 0.50 -14.39
C ILE A 55 -5.22 0.85 -13.36
N TRP A 56 -5.29 2.08 -12.85
CA TRP A 56 -4.45 2.52 -11.73
C TRP A 56 -5.21 2.43 -10.40
N ARG A 57 -4.50 2.10 -9.33
CA ARG A 57 -5.00 2.10 -7.94
C ARG A 57 -4.07 2.95 -7.08
N LYS A 58 -4.66 3.88 -6.35
CA LYS A 58 -3.98 4.64 -5.31
C LYS A 58 -3.98 3.86 -4.00
N THR A 59 -2.88 3.95 -3.25
CA THR A 59 -2.74 3.32 -1.93
C THR A 59 -2.11 4.27 -0.93
N THR A 60 -2.57 4.21 0.32
CA THR A 60 -1.96 4.93 1.43
C THR A 60 -0.82 4.13 2.06
N ASP A 61 0.07 4.80 2.79
CA ASP A 61 1.07 4.15 3.65
C ASP A 61 0.43 3.20 4.66
N ARG A 62 -0.71 3.61 5.23
CA ARG A 62 -1.44 2.81 6.21
C ARG A 62 -1.90 1.48 5.61
N ASP A 63 -2.58 1.54 4.46
CA ASP A 63 -3.06 0.35 3.75
C ASP A 63 -1.92 -0.59 3.40
N SER A 64 -0.80 -0.01 2.95
CA SER A 64 0.43 -0.70 2.60
C SER A 64 1.01 -1.46 3.80
N PHE A 65 1.29 -0.77 4.91
CA PHE A 65 1.95 -1.36 6.07
C PHE A 65 1.05 -2.32 6.85
N GLU A 66 -0.23 -2.00 7.03
CA GLU A 66 -1.18 -2.92 7.70
C GLU A 66 -1.28 -4.23 6.91
N THR A 67 -1.37 -4.17 5.59
CA THR A 67 -1.45 -5.36 4.74
C THR A 67 -0.13 -6.14 4.72
N ALA A 68 1.02 -5.46 4.66
CA ALA A 68 2.33 -6.13 4.74
C ALA A 68 2.48 -6.91 6.07
N ARG A 69 2.06 -6.31 7.19
CA ARG A 69 2.08 -6.99 8.49
C ARG A 69 1.10 -8.16 8.57
N ALA A 70 -0.08 -8.02 7.96
CA ALA A 70 -1.05 -9.11 7.86
C ALA A 70 -0.50 -10.30 7.04
N LEU A 71 0.19 -10.04 5.94
CA LEU A 71 0.86 -11.08 5.13
C LEU A 71 1.92 -11.84 5.95
N ILE A 72 2.70 -11.12 6.75
CA ILE A 72 3.69 -11.73 7.64
C ILE A 72 3.00 -12.60 8.69
N ALA A 73 1.96 -12.07 9.35
CA ALA A 73 1.30 -12.71 10.47
C ALA A 73 0.43 -13.92 10.08
N HIS A 74 -0.26 -13.85 8.93
CA HIS A 74 -1.25 -14.86 8.52
C HIS A 74 -0.73 -15.82 7.46
N GLU A 75 0.18 -15.36 6.58
CA GLU A 75 0.68 -16.16 5.45
C GLU A 75 2.17 -16.54 5.60
N GLY A 76 2.87 -16.00 6.61
CA GLY A 76 4.30 -16.23 6.82
C GLY A 76 5.19 -15.62 5.74
N LEU A 77 4.65 -14.68 4.94
CA LEU A 77 5.38 -14.03 3.85
C LEU A 77 6.13 -12.81 4.38
N LEU A 78 7.44 -12.94 4.52
CA LEU A 78 8.34 -11.88 5.02
C LEU A 78 8.61 -10.78 3.98
N CYS A 79 7.55 -10.10 3.52
CA CYS A 79 7.58 -9.10 2.46
C CYS A 79 7.68 -7.63 2.96
N GLY A 80 8.12 -6.72 2.10
CA GLY A 80 8.20 -5.28 2.38
C GLY A 80 6.89 -4.50 2.21
N GLY A 81 6.94 -3.18 2.39
CA GLY A 81 5.78 -2.30 2.33
C GLY A 81 5.07 -2.29 0.97
N SER A 82 5.82 -2.12 -0.12
CA SER A 82 5.25 -2.13 -1.49
C SER A 82 4.49 -3.42 -1.84
N SER A 83 4.89 -4.55 -1.24
CA SER A 83 4.15 -5.82 -1.33
C SER A 83 2.78 -5.73 -0.68
N GLY A 84 2.70 -5.08 0.49
CA GLY A 84 1.44 -4.77 1.16
C GLY A 84 0.54 -3.85 0.33
N ALA A 85 1.07 -2.80 -0.28
CA ALA A 85 0.30 -1.93 -1.18
C ALA A 85 -0.32 -2.71 -2.37
N ASN A 86 0.48 -3.58 -2.99
CA ASN A 86 0.03 -4.42 -4.09
C ASN A 86 -1.07 -5.41 -3.67
N VAL A 87 -0.88 -6.09 -2.54
CA VAL A 87 -1.88 -7.04 -2.03
C VAL A 87 -3.14 -6.32 -1.57
N HIS A 88 -3.03 -5.16 -0.92
CA HIS A 88 -4.19 -4.37 -0.54
C HIS A 88 -5.05 -4.06 -1.77
N SER A 89 -4.44 -3.51 -2.81
CA SER A 89 -5.13 -3.20 -4.08
C SER A 89 -5.73 -4.45 -4.72
N ALA A 90 -4.99 -5.57 -4.72
CA ALA A 90 -5.46 -6.83 -5.25
C ALA A 90 -6.69 -7.37 -4.51
N LEU A 91 -6.73 -7.24 -3.17
CA LEU A 91 -7.89 -7.63 -2.35
C LEU A 91 -9.11 -6.77 -2.68
N GLN A 92 -8.94 -5.46 -2.89
CA GLN A 92 -10.05 -4.59 -3.31
C GLN A 92 -10.59 -4.98 -4.70
N VAL A 93 -9.70 -5.30 -5.64
CA VAL A 93 -10.08 -5.76 -6.98
C VAL A 93 -10.80 -7.12 -6.90
N ALA A 94 -10.28 -8.06 -6.11
CA ALA A 94 -10.80 -9.41 -6.00
C ALA A 94 -12.24 -9.47 -5.47
N LYS A 95 -12.68 -8.51 -4.63
CA LYS A 95 -14.07 -8.41 -4.15
C LYS A 95 -15.10 -8.32 -5.27
N GLY A 96 -14.73 -7.78 -6.43
CA GLY A 96 -15.61 -7.65 -7.59
C GLY A 96 -15.48 -8.77 -8.62
N LEU A 97 -14.59 -9.76 -8.40
CA LEU A 97 -14.33 -10.84 -9.34
C LEU A 97 -15.13 -12.09 -9.00
N SER A 98 -15.52 -12.84 -10.05
CA SER A 98 -16.10 -14.17 -9.89
C SER A 98 -15.05 -15.20 -9.47
N ALA A 99 -15.50 -16.27 -8.82
CA ALA A 99 -14.61 -17.30 -8.24
C ALA A 99 -13.75 -18.07 -9.26
N ASP A 100 -14.09 -18.03 -10.55
CA ASP A 100 -13.29 -18.62 -11.64
C ASP A 100 -12.09 -17.76 -12.06
N LYS A 101 -11.98 -16.52 -11.56
CA LYS A 101 -10.88 -15.62 -11.88
C LYS A 101 -9.68 -15.86 -10.99
N ARG A 102 -8.49 -15.51 -11.49
CA ARG A 102 -7.23 -15.56 -10.76
C ARG A 102 -6.60 -14.18 -10.75
N VAL A 103 -6.10 -13.79 -9.59
CA VAL A 103 -5.32 -12.56 -9.39
C VAL A 103 -3.90 -12.98 -9.05
N VAL A 104 -2.93 -12.40 -9.74
CA VAL A 104 -1.50 -12.60 -9.46
C VAL A 104 -0.95 -11.27 -8.97
N VAL A 105 -0.18 -11.32 -7.89
CA VAL A 105 0.37 -10.13 -7.22
C VAL A 105 1.89 -10.26 -7.15
N ILE A 106 2.59 -9.16 -7.39
CA ILE A 106 4.05 -9.09 -7.27
C ILE A 106 4.40 -8.59 -5.87
N LEU A 107 5.26 -9.33 -5.17
CA LEU A 107 5.83 -8.92 -3.88
C LEU A 107 7.30 -8.54 -4.13
N PRO A 108 7.64 -7.23 -4.24
CA PRO A 108 8.92 -6.82 -4.82
C PRO A 108 10.15 -7.15 -3.95
N ASP A 109 10.02 -7.08 -2.62
CA ASP A 109 11.12 -7.28 -1.69
C ASP A 109 10.68 -7.81 -0.32
N GLY A 110 11.65 -7.99 0.58
CA GLY A 110 11.48 -8.57 1.91
C GLY A 110 11.65 -7.59 3.07
N VAL A 111 11.30 -8.04 4.28
CA VAL A 111 11.31 -7.21 5.52
C VAL A 111 12.67 -6.66 5.95
N ARG A 112 13.79 -7.18 5.42
CA ARG A 112 15.16 -6.84 5.87
C ARG A 112 15.44 -5.33 5.86
N ASN A 113 14.91 -4.61 4.88
CA ASN A 113 15.15 -3.17 4.74
C ASN A 113 14.35 -2.33 5.75
N TYR A 114 13.40 -2.94 6.46
CA TYR A 114 12.34 -2.24 7.20
C TYR A 114 12.22 -2.68 8.66
N LEU A 115 13.21 -3.39 9.19
CA LEU A 115 13.20 -3.93 10.57
C LEU A 115 12.93 -2.85 11.62
N THR A 116 13.41 -1.63 11.41
CA THR A 116 13.23 -0.48 12.31
C THR A 116 12.13 0.50 11.84
N LYS A 117 11.35 0.12 10.82
CA LYS A 117 10.24 0.91 10.26
C LYS A 117 8.92 0.20 10.53
N PHE A 118 8.13 -0.12 9.50
CA PHE A 118 6.78 -0.67 9.66
C PHE A 118 6.72 -1.98 10.45
N LEU A 119 7.83 -2.72 10.54
CA LEU A 119 7.90 -3.93 11.37
C LEU A 119 7.92 -3.61 12.88
N SER A 120 8.36 -2.40 13.25
CA SER A 120 8.33 -1.90 14.63
C SER A 120 6.97 -1.31 14.98
N ASP A 121 6.38 -1.78 16.07
CA ASP A 121 5.13 -1.23 16.62
C ASP A 121 5.26 0.23 17.02
N ASP A 122 6.38 0.61 17.65
CA ASP A 122 6.63 1.98 18.10
C ASP A 122 6.71 2.95 16.94
N TRP A 123 7.36 2.54 15.85
CA TRP A 123 7.43 3.33 14.63
C TRP A 123 6.05 3.51 14.00
N MET A 124 5.27 2.42 13.88
CA MET A 124 3.90 2.47 13.37
C MET A 124 3.00 3.38 14.22
N PHE A 125 3.16 3.34 15.55
CA PHE A 125 2.41 4.19 16.47
C PHE A 125 2.79 5.66 16.31
N THR A 126 4.10 5.97 16.28
CA THR A 126 4.63 7.34 16.15
C THR A 126 4.23 7.99 14.83
N ARG A 127 4.13 7.21 13.75
CA ARG A 127 3.67 7.66 12.44
C ARG A 127 2.14 7.69 12.28
N GLY A 128 1.40 7.17 13.26
CA GLY A 128 -0.07 7.16 13.21
C GLY A 128 -0.67 6.07 12.31
N TYR A 129 0.08 5.03 11.93
CA TYR A 129 -0.37 3.92 11.09
C TYR A 129 -0.89 2.72 11.88
N HIS A 130 -1.05 2.86 13.20
CA HIS A 130 -1.48 1.76 14.06
C HIS A 130 -2.98 1.45 13.91
N LEU A 131 -3.32 0.17 14.02
CA LEU A 131 -4.69 -0.25 14.27
C LEU A 131 -5.09 0.21 15.67
N THR A 132 -6.12 1.05 15.80
CA THR A 132 -6.80 1.19 17.09
C THR A 132 -7.37 -0.18 17.43
N THR A 133 -6.78 -0.88 18.39
CA THR A 133 -7.41 -2.10 18.91
C THR A 133 -8.75 -1.71 19.55
N PRO A 134 -9.80 -2.56 19.50
CA PRO A 134 -11.04 -2.31 20.22
C PRO A 134 -10.81 -2.04 21.73
N SER A 135 -9.73 -2.60 22.30
CA SER A 135 -9.32 -2.39 23.69
C SER A 135 -8.87 -0.95 23.99
N GLN A 136 -8.37 -0.20 23.00
CA GLN A 136 -7.95 1.20 23.18
C GLN A 136 -9.12 2.20 23.22
N LYS A 137 -10.34 1.81 22.83
CA LYS A 137 -11.53 2.67 22.99
C LYS A 137 -11.88 2.95 24.45
N HIS A 138 -11.53 2.06 25.39
CA HIS A 138 -11.76 2.27 26.82
C HIS A 138 -10.66 3.06 27.53
N ALA A 139 -9.44 3.09 27.00
CA ALA A 139 -8.34 3.83 27.61
C ALA A 139 -8.37 5.33 27.31
N ASN A 140 -8.95 5.73 26.17
CA ASN A 140 -8.92 7.12 25.69
C ASN A 140 -10.10 7.99 26.16
N THR A 141 -11.08 7.42 26.88
CA THR A 141 -12.17 8.20 27.50
C THR A 141 -11.80 8.81 28.85
N ASN A 142 -10.62 8.50 29.41
CA ASN A 142 -10.21 8.93 30.76
C ASN A 142 -9.09 9.99 30.79
N LYS A 143 -8.74 10.62 29.67
CA LYS A 143 -7.85 11.78 29.67
C LYS A 143 -8.64 13.06 29.36
N ILE A 144 -9.39 13.51 30.34
CA ILE A 144 -9.80 14.91 30.44
C ILE A 144 -8.52 15.70 30.80
N PRO A 145 -8.14 16.76 30.07
CA PRO A 145 -7.06 17.62 30.53
C PRO A 145 -7.55 18.39 31.76
N ALA A 146 -6.94 18.11 32.92
CA ALA A 146 -7.02 18.98 34.08
C ALA A 146 -6.30 20.29 33.71
N TYR A 147 -7.08 21.32 33.41
CA TYR A 147 -6.59 22.69 33.41
C TYR A 147 -6.12 23.03 34.83
N HIS A 148 -4.84 23.32 34.97
CA HIS A 148 -4.30 23.97 36.16
C HIS A 148 -3.47 25.19 35.75
N HIS A 149 -3.98 26.33 36.23
CA HIS A 149 -3.44 27.69 36.35
C HIS A 149 -3.44 28.58 35.11
#